data_AF-A0AAQ4DG58-F1
#
_entry.id   AF-A0AAQ4DG58-F1
#
_cell.length_a   1.000
_cell.length_b   1.000
_cell.length_c   1.000
_cell.angle_alpha   90.00
_cell.angle_beta   90.00
_cell.angle_gamma   90.00
#
_symmetry.space_group_name_H-M   'P 1'
#
loop_
_entity.id
_entity.type
_entity.pdbx_description
1 polymer ?
#
loop_
_entity_poly.entity_id
_entity_poly.type
_entity_poly.pdbx_seq_one_letter_code
_entity_poly.pdbx_strand_id
1 'polypeptide(L)'
;MLLTGLNTILYLSFGVAPPQLIAERKQTLRKEVDSGLISLEHDSSEVGRKKAWPFLDLLLLEHFKNNITEEGIREEVDTFMFEGHDTTAMGISWALFLIGHHPKEQQLIHEELDLIFGEDRERHVTSEDLKQMKYLECALK
;
A
#
# COMPACT_ATOMS: atom_id res chain seq x y z
N MET A 1 19.20 -11.67 -14.78
CA MET A 1 18.68 -12.14 -13.46
C MET A 1 19.41 -11.53 -12.26
N LEU A 2 20.66 -11.03 -12.38
CA LEU A 2 21.39 -10.40 -11.26
C LEU A 2 21.11 -8.89 -11.05
N LEU A 3 20.61 -8.18 -12.08
CA LEU A 3 20.31 -6.74 -12.00
C LEU A 3 19.04 -6.40 -11.21
N THR A 4 18.08 -7.33 -11.12
CA THR A 4 16.85 -7.12 -10.35
C THR A 4 17.13 -7.14 -8.85
N GLY A 5 17.99 -8.05 -8.37
CA GLY A 5 18.33 -8.15 -6.95
C GLY A 5 19.08 -6.94 -6.41
N LEU A 6 19.96 -6.33 -7.20
CA LEU A 6 20.69 -5.10 -6.82
C LEU A 6 19.76 -3.89 -6.68
N ASN A 7 18.78 -3.74 -7.58
CA ASN A 7 17.77 -2.70 -7.45
C ASN A 7 16.85 -2.93 -6.23
N THR A 8 16.49 -4.18 -5.92
CA THR A 8 15.72 -4.50 -4.71
C THR A 8 16.50 -4.22 -3.43
N ILE A 9 17.81 -4.49 -3.41
CA ILE A 9 18.66 -4.19 -2.24
C ILE A 9 18.82 -2.67 -2.07
N LEU A 10 19.02 -1.91 -3.16
CA LEU A 10 19.04 -0.45 -3.08
C LEU A 10 17.68 0.10 -2.59
N TYR A 11 16.58 -0.48 -3.05
CA TYR A 11 15.22 -0.12 -2.63
C TYR A 11 15.00 -0.31 -1.13
N LEU A 12 15.38 -1.47 -0.60
CA LEU A 12 15.24 -1.80 0.82
C LEU A 12 16.24 -1.07 1.71
N SER A 13 17.40 -0.68 1.17
CA SER A 13 18.47 -0.04 1.95
C SER A 13 18.44 1.48 1.92
N PHE A 14 17.83 2.09 0.89
CA PHE A 14 17.81 3.55 0.70
C PHE A 14 16.41 4.13 0.51
N GLY A 15 15.35 3.31 0.41
CA GLY A 15 13.96 3.77 0.34
C GLY A 15 13.56 4.51 -0.95
N VAL A 16 14.41 4.50 -1.99
CA VAL A 16 14.18 5.25 -3.23
C VAL A 16 13.29 4.48 -4.20
N ALA A 17 12.13 5.01 -4.58
CA ALA A 17 11.24 4.50 -5.61
C ALA A 17 12.01 4.07 -6.87
N PRO A 18 11.79 2.87 -7.43
CA PRO A 18 12.48 2.48 -8.66
C PRO A 18 12.05 3.45 -9.76
N PRO A 19 12.98 4.20 -10.39
CA PRO A 19 12.62 5.22 -11.39
C PRO A 19 11.80 4.64 -12.55
N GLN A 20 12.01 3.35 -12.82
CA GLN A 20 11.31 2.57 -13.84
C GLN A 20 9.81 2.43 -13.54
N LEU A 21 9.41 2.28 -12.26
CA LEU A 21 8.02 2.11 -11.86
C LEU A 21 7.18 3.35 -12.18
N ILE A 22 7.70 4.53 -11.83
CA ILE A 22 7.03 5.82 -12.09
C ILE A 22 6.89 6.03 -13.60
N ALA A 23 7.95 5.77 -14.36
CA ALA A 23 7.95 5.93 -15.82
C ALA A 23 6.96 4.98 -16.52
N GLU A 24 6.95 3.69 -16.14
CA GLU A 24 6.07 2.67 -16.71
C GLU A 24 4.59 2.97 -16.40
N ARG A 25 4.29 3.36 -15.14
CA ARG A 25 2.93 3.73 -14.74
C ARG A 25 2.47 5.01 -15.43
N LYS A 26 3.33 6.03 -15.55
CA LYS A 26 3.07 7.28 -16.28
C LYS A 26 2.68 7.00 -17.73
N GLN A 27 3.39 6.10 -18.42
CA GLN A 27 3.07 5.75 -19.81
C GLN A 27 1.72 5.03 -19.93
N THR A 28 1.44 4.09 -19.03
CA THR A 28 0.18 3.33 -19.03
C THR A 28 -1.01 4.25 -18.76
N LEU A 29 -0.91 5.07 -17.71
CA LEU A 29 -1.98 5.99 -17.32
C LEU A 29 -2.24 7.05 -18.39
N ARG A 30 -1.20 7.53 -19.08
CA ARG A 30 -1.37 8.47 -20.19
C ARG A 30 -2.19 7.87 -21.34
N LYS A 31 -1.95 6.60 -21.70
CA LYS A 31 -2.75 5.91 -22.72
C LYS A 31 -4.21 5.77 -22.29
N GLU A 32 -4.46 5.47 -21.01
CA GLU A 32 -5.81 5.38 -20.46
C GLU A 32 -6.55 6.73 -20.54
N VAL A 33 -5.86 7.84 -20.24
CA VAL A 33 -6.40 9.20 -20.39
C VAL A 33 -6.66 9.55 -21.86
N ASP A 34 -5.69 9.34 -22.75
CA ASP A 34 -5.81 9.66 -24.18
C ASP A 34 -6.90 8.81 -24.86
N SER A 35 -7.15 7.58 -24.37
CA SER A 35 -8.24 6.70 -24.83
C SER A 35 -9.62 7.07 -24.29
N GLY A 36 -9.71 8.03 -23.37
CA GLY A 36 -10.96 8.45 -22.72
C GLY A 36 -11.45 7.51 -21.61
N LEU A 37 -10.67 6.51 -21.19
CA LEU A 37 -11.01 5.61 -20.08
C LEU A 37 -10.97 6.33 -18.73
N ILE A 38 -10.17 7.39 -18.63
CA ILE A 38 -9.98 8.22 -17.44
C ILE A 38 -10.12 9.69 -17.84
N SER A 39 -11.03 10.41 -17.20
CA SER A 39 -11.12 11.87 -17.34
C SER A 39 -10.13 12.55 -16.40
N LEU A 40 -9.43 13.58 -16.92
CA LEU A 40 -8.62 14.47 -16.09
C LEU A 40 -9.50 15.41 -15.24
N GLU A 41 -10.70 15.70 -15.72
CA GLU A 41 -11.71 16.43 -14.98
C GLU A 41 -12.36 15.47 -13.97
N HIS A 42 -11.88 15.53 -12.73
CA HIS A 42 -12.60 14.97 -11.59
C HIS A 42 -13.27 16.14 -10.88
N ASP A 43 -14.55 16.37 -11.19
CA ASP A 43 -15.38 17.31 -10.46
C ASP A 43 -15.53 16.80 -9.03
N SER A 44 -15.13 17.61 -8.06
CA SER A 44 -15.20 17.28 -6.62
C SER A 44 -16.64 17.20 -6.10
N SER A 45 -17.65 17.36 -6.97
CA SER A 45 -19.05 17.55 -6.63
C SER A 45 -20.01 16.39 -6.97
N GLU A 46 -19.55 15.24 -7.50
CA GLU A 46 -20.44 14.07 -7.62
C GLU A 46 -20.45 13.21 -6.34
N VAL A 47 -21.56 13.30 -5.61
CA VAL A 47 -21.91 12.44 -4.46
C VAL A 47 -22.25 11.03 -4.98
N GLY A 48 -21.22 10.27 -5.32
CA GLY A 48 -21.33 8.88 -5.77
C GLY A 48 -19.95 8.25 -5.83
N ARG A 49 -19.66 7.29 -4.93
CA ARG A 49 -18.38 6.53 -4.77
C ARG A 49 -17.19 7.11 -5.55
N LYS A 50 -16.46 8.02 -4.91
CA LYS A 50 -15.15 8.48 -5.40
C LYS A 50 -14.32 7.26 -5.81
N LYS A 51 -13.89 7.20 -7.06
CA LYS A 51 -12.96 6.18 -7.53
C LYS A 51 -11.67 6.37 -6.73
N ALA A 52 -11.36 5.43 -5.84
CA ALA A 52 -10.15 5.48 -5.03
C ALA A 52 -8.96 5.19 -5.95
N TRP A 53 -8.23 6.24 -6.33
CA TRP A 53 -7.02 6.11 -7.12
C TRP A 53 -5.86 5.65 -6.24
N PRO A 54 -5.01 4.73 -6.71
CA PRO A 54 -3.72 4.50 -6.10
C PRO A 54 -2.95 5.82 -5.94
N PHE A 55 -2.16 5.94 -4.88
CA PHE A 55 -1.42 7.17 -4.57
C PHE A 55 -0.59 7.71 -5.75
N LEU A 56 0.17 6.82 -6.40
CA LEU A 56 0.98 7.20 -7.58
C LEU A 56 0.11 7.70 -8.74
N ASP A 57 -1.06 7.11 -8.96
CA ASP A 57 -1.97 7.55 -10.03
C ASP A 57 -2.54 8.93 -9.75
N LEU A 58 -2.85 9.23 -8.48
CA LEU A 58 -3.28 10.57 -8.06
C LEU A 58 -2.21 11.62 -8.40
N LEU A 59 -0.95 11.36 -8.03
CA LEU A 59 0.16 12.26 -8.34
C LEU A 59 0.38 12.43 -9.85
N LEU A 60 0.27 11.35 -10.63
CA LEU A 60 0.40 11.39 -12.09
C LEU A 60 -0.74 12.17 -12.76
N LEU A 61 -1.98 12.04 -12.27
CA LEU A 61 -3.12 12.82 -12.77
C LEU A 61 -2.93 14.32 -12.49
N GLU A 62 -2.45 14.68 -11.30
CA GLU A 62 -2.13 16.07 -10.96
C GLU A 62 -0.94 16.59 -11.79
N HIS A 63 0.02 15.73 -12.13
CA HIS A 63 1.11 16.09 -13.03
C HIS A 63 0.61 16.40 -14.45
N PHE A 64 -0.34 15.63 -14.97
CA PHE A 64 -0.94 15.91 -16.28
C PHE A 64 -1.75 17.22 -16.31
N LYS A 65 -2.22 17.70 -15.15
CA LYS A 65 -2.84 19.03 -14.98
C LYS A 65 -1.82 20.15 -14.78
N ASN A 66 -0.52 19.85 -14.72
CA ASN A 66 0.57 20.76 -14.38
C ASN A 66 0.55 21.29 -12.94
N ASN A 67 -0.07 20.56 -12.00
CA ASN A 67 -0.11 20.94 -10.58
C ASN A 67 1.12 20.47 -9.79
N ILE A 68 1.82 19.44 -10.27
CA ILE A 68 3.05 18.90 -9.67
C ILE A 68 4.09 18.59 -10.76
N THR A 69 5.37 18.83 -10.45
CA THR A 69 6.49 18.51 -11.35
C THR A 69 6.85 17.02 -11.27
N GLU A 70 7.58 16.52 -12.25
CA GLU A 70 8.06 15.13 -12.23
C GLU A 70 9.03 14.87 -11.05
N GLU A 71 9.83 15.88 -10.68
CA GLU A 71 10.70 15.78 -9.50
C GLU A 71 9.87 15.73 -8.21
N GLY A 72 8.84 16.57 -8.09
CA GLY A 72 7.94 16.54 -6.94
C GLY A 72 7.23 15.19 -6.79
N ILE A 73 6.84 14.53 -7.89
CA ILE A 73 6.30 13.16 -7.81
C ILE A 73 7.32 12.21 -7.20
N ARG A 74 8.60 12.29 -7.62
CA ARG A 74 9.64 11.42 -7.08
C ARG A 74 9.86 11.68 -5.59
N GLU A 75 9.98 12.95 -5.20
CA GLU A 75 10.16 13.36 -3.80
C GLU A 75 9.03 12.86 -2.89
N GLU A 76 7.77 13.00 -3.32
CA GLU A 76 6.60 12.54 -2.56
C GLU A 76 6.53 11.01 -2.45
N VAL A 77 6.85 10.30 -3.54
CA VAL A 77 6.88 8.82 -3.52
C VAL A 77 8.02 8.31 -2.63
N ASP A 78 9.20 8.91 -2.72
CA ASP A 78 10.36 8.54 -1.90
C ASP A 78 10.08 8.80 -0.41
N THR A 79 9.49 9.95 -0.08
CA THR A 79 9.11 10.28 1.30
C THR A 79 8.12 9.27 1.85
N PHE A 80 7.06 8.95 1.11
CA PHE A 80 6.04 8.00 1.55
C PHE A 80 6.61 6.59 1.76
N MET A 81 7.47 6.12 0.85
CA MET A 81 8.08 4.80 0.96
C MET A 81 9.13 4.73 2.08
N PHE A 82 9.92 5.80 2.29
CA PHE A 82 10.95 5.83 3.33
C PHE A 82 10.37 5.92 4.74
N GLU A 83 9.48 6.88 4.98
CA GLU A 83 8.89 7.09 6.32
C GLU A 83 7.99 5.92 6.72
N GLY A 84 7.29 5.31 5.76
CA GLY A 84 6.39 4.19 6.00
C GLY A 84 7.08 2.87 6.25
N HIS A 85 8.22 2.61 5.59
CA HIS A 85 8.86 1.29 5.63
C HIS A 85 9.44 0.95 7.00
N ASP A 86 10.35 1.78 7.53
CA ASP A 86 11.10 1.46 8.74
C ASP A 86 10.22 1.48 9.99
N THR A 87 9.27 2.43 10.06
CA THR A 87 8.32 2.53 11.17
C THR A 87 7.37 1.34 11.21
N THR A 88 6.83 0.93 10.07
CA THR A 88 5.94 -0.25 9.97
C THR A 88 6.70 -1.54 10.23
N ALA A 89 7.89 -1.71 9.67
CA ALA A 89 8.72 -2.89 9.89
C ALA A 89 9.09 -3.05 11.37
N MET A 90 9.44 -1.95 12.04
CA MET A 90 9.69 -1.94 13.48
C MET A 90 8.43 -2.28 14.27
N GLY A 91 7.28 -1.69 13.93
CA GLY A 91 5.99 -1.97 14.57
C GLY A 91 5.59 -3.44 14.48
N ILE A 92 5.69 -4.04 13.29
CA ILE A 92 5.42 -5.47 13.07
C ILE A 92 6.41 -6.33 13.86
N SER A 93 7.69 -5.98 13.86
CA SER A 93 8.72 -6.73 14.60
C SER A 93 8.44 -6.79 16.09
N TRP A 94 8.05 -5.65 16.68
CA TRP A 94 7.66 -5.58 18.10
C TRP A 94 6.35 -6.32 18.37
N ALA A 95 5.34 -6.18 17.51
CA ALA A 95 4.09 -6.90 17.65
C ALA A 95 4.33 -8.43 17.67
N LEU A 96 5.09 -8.95 16.69
CA LEU A 96 5.42 -10.37 16.63
C LEU A 96 6.25 -10.83 17.84
N PHE A 97 7.22 -10.01 18.28
CA PHE A 97 8.01 -10.29 19.47
C PHE A 97 7.11 -10.41 20.71
N LEU A 98 6.22 -9.44 20.94
CA LEU A 98 5.33 -9.41 22.09
C LEU A 98 4.31 -10.55 22.05
N ILE A 99 3.66 -10.79 20.91
CA ILE A 99 2.71 -11.89 20.73
C ILE A 99 3.39 -13.23 21.02
N GLY A 100 4.59 -13.45 20.49
CA GLY A 100 5.34 -14.69 20.72
C GLY A 100 5.76 -14.92 22.18
N HIS A 101 5.85 -13.87 23.00
CA HIS A 101 6.18 -13.96 24.43
C HIS A 101 4.95 -14.04 25.34
N HIS A 102 3.74 -13.92 24.78
CA HIS A 102 2.47 -13.91 25.53
C HIS A 102 1.53 -15.00 24.99
N PRO A 103 1.71 -16.27 25.43
CA PRO A 103 1.02 -17.41 24.83
C PRO A 103 -0.51 -17.36 24.93
N LYS A 104 -1.06 -16.71 25.96
CA LYS A 104 -2.53 -16.62 26.11
C LYS A 104 -3.12 -15.67 25.07
N GLU A 105 -2.44 -14.57 24.82
CA GLU A 105 -2.78 -13.51 23.90
C GLU A 105 -2.61 -14.03 22.46
N GLN A 106 -1.53 -14.76 22.20
CA GLN A 106 -1.35 -15.50 20.95
C GLN A 106 -2.51 -16.50 20.71
N GLN A 107 -2.90 -17.26 21.73
CA GLN A 107 -4.02 -18.20 21.61
C GLN A 107 -5.33 -17.49 21.27
N LEU A 108 -5.64 -16.36 21.91
CA LEU A 108 -6.84 -15.57 21.62
C LEU A 108 -6.84 -15.02 20.18
N ILE A 109 -5.69 -14.59 19.67
CA ILE A 109 -5.54 -14.20 18.26
C ILE A 109 -5.82 -15.39 17.32
N HIS A 110 -5.27 -16.57 17.62
CA HIS A 110 -5.54 -17.76 16.81
C HIS A 110 -7.00 -18.18 16.83
N GLU A 111 -7.65 -18.15 17.99
CA GLU A 111 -9.08 -18.44 18.13
C GLU A 111 -9.93 -17.45 17.32
N GLU A 112 -9.59 -16.16 17.34
CA GLU A 112 -10.24 -15.15 16.49
C GLU A 112 -10.08 -15.48 14.99
N LEU A 113 -8.88 -15.82 14.53
CA LEU A 113 -8.63 -16.16 13.14
C LEU A 113 -9.33 -17.47 12.73
N ASP A 114 -9.35 -18.48 13.59
CA ASP A 114 -10.07 -19.73 13.36
C ASP A 114 -11.59 -19.50 13.22
N LEU A 115 -12.15 -18.54 13.96
CA LEU A 115 -13.57 -18.16 13.83
C LEU A 115 -13.88 -17.42 12.51
N ILE A 116 -12.95 -16.59 12.03
CA ILE A 116 -13.12 -15.81 10.79
C ILE A 116 -12.96 -16.69 9.53
N PHE A 117 -11.95 -17.56 9.52
CA PHE A 117 -11.61 -18.37 8.34
C PHE A 117 -12.23 -19.77 8.37
N GLY A 118 -12.49 -20.34 9.57
CA GLY A 118 -13.11 -21.64 9.72
C GLY A 118 -12.36 -22.74 8.95
N GLU A 119 -13.09 -23.43 8.06
CA GLU A 119 -12.54 -24.48 7.19
C GLU A 119 -11.88 -23.93 5.91
N ASP A 120 -12.18 -22.69 5.52
CA ASP A 120 -11.62 -22.06 4.31
C ASP A 120 -10.37 -21.23 4.66
N ARG A 121 -9.27 -21.95 4.89
CA ARG A 121 -7.98 -21.37 5.30
C ARG A 121 -7.09 -20.92 4.14
N GLU A 122 -7.43 -21.31 2.91
CA GLU A 122 -6.63 -21.05 1.71
C GLU A 122 -7.19 -19.89 0.87
N ARG A 123 -8.42 -19.42 1.14
CA ARG A 123 -8.95 -18.24 0.45
C ARG A 123 -8.16 -16.98 0.80
N HIS A 124 -8.20 -16.02 -0.11
CA HIS A 124 -7.66 -14.69 0.15
C HIS A 124 -8.44 -13.96 1.24
N VAL A 125 -7.69 -13.20 2.06
CA VAL A 125 -8.25 -12.27 3.05
C VAL A 125 -8.98 -11.15 2.32
N THR A 126 -10.20 -10.86 2.77
CA THR A 126 -11.05 -9.79 2.26
C THR A 126 -11.07 -8.61 3.23
N SER A 127 -11.50 -7.44 2.76
CA SER A 127 -11.67 -6.28 3.63
C SER A 127 -12.72 -6.48 4.72
N GLU A 128 -13.67 -7.42 4.55
CA GLU A 128 -14.65 -7.72 5.59
C GLU A 128 -14.03 -8.55 6.71
N ASP A 129 -13.13 -9.48 6.39
CA ASP A 129 -12.40 -10.27 7.39
C ASP A 129 -11.57 -9.36 8.30
N LEU A 130 -10.88 -8.38 7.72
CA LEU A 130 -10.06 -7.42 8.48
C LEU A 130 -10.88 -6.65 9.52
N LYS A 131 -12.15 -6.34 9.24
CA LYS A 131 -13.04 -5.67 10.22
C LYS A 131 -13.45 -6.59 11.37
N GLN A 132 -13.37 -7.90 11.18
CA GLN A 132 -13.68 -8.88 12.22
C GLN A 132 -12.48 -9.21 13.11
N MET A 133 -11.24 -8.87 12.70
CA MET A 133 -10.00 -9.07 13.46
C MET A 133 -9.83 -8.07 14.62
N LYS A 134 -10.82 -7.99 15.51
CA LYS A 134 -10.92 -6.97 16.57
C LYS A 134 -9.88 -7.15 17.65
N TYR A 135 -9.58 -8.39 18.04
CA TYR A 135 -8.61 -8.71 19.07
C TYR A 135 -7.19 -8.52 18.52
N LEU A 136 -6.91 -8.98 17.30
CA LEU A 136 -5.65 -8.69 16.63
C LEU A 136 -5.44 -7.17 16.47
N GLU A 137 -6.46 -6.41 16.07
CA GLU A 137 -6.39 -4.95 16.00
C GLU A 137 -6.08 -4.33 17.39
N CYS A 138 -6.66 -4.88 18.46
CA CYS A 138 -6.36 -4.46 19.83
C CYS A 138 -4.92 -4.79 20.25
N ALA A 139 -4.37 -5.92 19.82
CA ALA A 139 -3.00 -6.32 20.12
C ALA A 139 -1.95 -5.48 19.39
N LEU A 140 -2.32 -4.86 18.26
CA LEU A 140 -1.46 -3.98 17.47
C LEU A 140 -1.51 -2.51 17.89
N LYS A 141 -2.47 -2.11 18.72
CA LYS A 141 -2.67 -0.74 19.22
C LYS A 141 -1.93 -0.49 20.53
#